data_AF-A0A8J8FQL0-F1
#
_entry.id   AF-A0A8J8FQL0-F1
#
_cell.length_a   1.000
_cell.length_b   1.000
_cell.length_c   1.000
_cell.angle_alpha   90.00
_cell.angle_beta   90.00
_cell.angle_gamma   90.00
#
_symmetry.space_group_name_H-M   'P 1'
#
loop_
_entity.id
_entity.type
_entity.pdbx_description
1 polymer ?
#
loop_
_entity_poly.entity_id
_entity_poly.type
_entity_poly.pdbx_seq_one_letter_code
_entity_poly.pdbx_strand_id
1 'polypeptide(L)'
;MKVFSKSFWNAYSADTVLISWVFLRGLAVIYFSAFASMSAQIEGLVGANGILPAVSKLALIEQFYQQQKFWQMPTVFWLNASDFMLSSACYAGMVAASLVLFNIFTRAALIVCYILYLSIVEVGQDFTHFQWDVFLLETGFLAILLTWGSGIIILLFRWLLARFMFMGGVVKIASGDPAWANLTALNFHYETQPLPTPIAYYVHHLPTWFHKVCVGGVFFIELVVPFFVFLPRRFQVFACATFVMLQSGIILTGNYTFFNLLVILLCLFLLQDKDITKLLPSRLTYVIQQKNPVSGSVANTCAGLWASVVMLICATQIWLYHFNSPTFGPLKTLSRTTSTFSLVNNYGPFAVMTTERNEIIVQGSNDALNWSDYQFKYKPGKLNRELGWNIPHQPRLDWQMWFEALDSTRKSAWFDNFLVKLLEGSPQVISLLDDNPFPDKSPRYIRAIVYRYSYSSQEQRDNNGQIWQRLDSRVYSPTMTFEKARS
;
A
#
# COMPACT_ATOMS: atom_id res chain seq x y z
N MET A 1 -14.61 20.63 31.18
CA MET A 1 -13.62 21.20 30.21
C MET A 1 -12.15 21.06 30.68
N LYS A 2 -11.70 19.90 31.20
CA LYS A 2 -10.26 19.65 31.49
C LYS A 2 -9.45 19.15 30.28
N VAL A 3 -10.14 18.78 29.19
CA VAL A 3 -9.59 18.18 27.96
C VAL A 3 -8.66 19.14 27.19
N PHE A 4 -8.77 20.46 27.41
CA PHE A 4 -7.90 21.46 26.77
C PHE A 4 -6.88 22.09 27.73
N SER A 5 -6.76 21.60 28.96
CA SER A 5 -5.71 22.11 29.85
C SER A 5 -4.34 21.62 29.37
N LYS A 6 -3.37 22.54 29.33
CA LYS A 6 -1.96 22.30 28.98
C LYS A 6 -1.36 21.06 29.69
N SER A 7 -1.87 20.74 30.88
CA SER A 7 -1.46 19.60 31.70
C SER A 7 -1.81 18.23 31.08
N PHE A 8 -2.98 18.08 30.44
CA PHE A 8 -3.42 16.78 29.91
C PHE A 8 -2.57 16.30 28.72
N TRP A 9 -2.29 17.19 27.77
CA TRP A 9 -1.49 16.87 26.57
C TRP A 9 -0.02 16.68 26.88
N ASN A 10 0.51 17.43 27.86
CA ASN A 10 1.88 17.28 28.33
C ASN A 10 2.09 15.92 29.00
N ALA A 11 1.09 15.39 29.73
CA ALA A 11 1.17 14.05 30.32
C ALA A 11 1.24 12.95 29.26
N TYR A 12 0.44 13.07 28.18
CA TYR A 12 0.49 12.12 27.06
C TYR A 12 1.86 12.08 26.36
N SER A 13 2.45 13.25 26.15
CA SER A 13 3.76 13.40 25.52
C SER A 13 4.88 12.83 26.40
N ALA A 14 4.83 13.06 27.71
CA ALA A 14 5.85 12.59 28.65
C ALA A 14 5.95 11.05 28.72
N ASP A 15 4.84 10.33 28.55
CA ASP A 15 4.77 8.87 28.67
C ASP A 15 5.11 8.11 27.37
N THR A 16 5.44 8.82 26.28
CA THR A 16 5.54 8.24 24.92
C THR A 16 6.80 8.68 24.16
N VAL A 17 7.82 9.16 24.86
CA VAL A 17 9.08 9.63 24.25
C VAL A 17 9.82 8.48 23.59
N LEU A 18 9.96 7.36 24.31
CA LEU A 18 10.62 6.16 23.81
C LEU A 18 9.79 5.52 22.69
N ILE A 19 8.47 5.48 22.85
CA ILE A 19 7.53 5.01 21.81
C ILE A 19 7.70 5.81 20.52
N SER A 20 7.69 7.15 20.60
CA SER A 20 7.88 8.03 19.44
C SER A 20 9.26 7.84 18.81
N TRP A 21 10.30 7.65 19.64
CA TRP A 21 11.64 7.38 19.15
C TRP A 21 11.71 6.06 18.36
N VAL A 22 11.18 4.96 18.91
CA VAL A 22 11.15 3.64 18.23
C VAL A 22 10.30 3.71 16.97
N PHE A 23 9.13 4.35 17.04
CA PHE A 23 8.24 4.54 15.91
C PHE A 23 8.96 5.18 14.72
N LEU A 24 9.71 6.28 14.94
CA LEU A 24 10.44 6.95 13.86
C LEU A 24 11.52 6.05 13.20
N ARG A 25 12.11 5.11 13.94
CA ARG A 25 13.09 4.15 13.38
C ARG A 25 12.40 3.08 12.58
N GLY A 26 11.29 2.53 13.08
CA GLY A 26 10.48 1.60 12.32
C GLY A 26 9.95 2.22 11.03
N LEU A 27 9.52 3.49 11.09
CA LEU A 27 9.05 4.24 9.93
C LEU A 27 10.19 4.49 8.93
N ALA A 28 11.40 4.75 9.43
CA ALA A 28 12.59 4.86 8.59
C ALA A 28 12.89 3.55 7.82
N VAL A 29 12.79 2.39 8.49
CA VAL A 29 12.96 1.08 7.83
C VAL A 29 11.88 0.84 6.77
N ILE A 30 10.63 1.24 7.05
CA ILE A 30 9.54 1.15 6.08
C ILE A 30 9.79 2.06 4.87
N TYR A 31 10.16 3.33 5.08
CA TYR A 31 10.51 4.24 3.99
C TYR A 31 11.67 3.71 3.16
N PHE A 32 12.74 3.24 3.81
CA PHE A 32 13.88 2.66 3.13
C PHE A 32 13.45 1.48 2.25
N SER A 33 12.63 0.58 2.79
CA SER A 33 12.10 -0.58 2.07
C SER A 33 11.22 -0.17 0.89
N ALA A 34 10.38 0.85 1.05
CA ALA A 34 9.51 1.36 0.00
C ALA A 34 10.31 1.99 -1.16
N PHE A 35 11.33 2.80 -0.85
CA PHE A 35 12.22 3.36 -1.86
C PHE A 35 13.09 2.30 -2.54
N ALA A 36 13.66 1.35 -1.79
CA ALA A 36 14.44 0.25 -2.35
C ALA A 36 13.58 -0.68 -3.24
N SER A 37 12.33 -0.90 -2.84
CA SER A 37 11.37 -1.63 -3.66
C SER A 37 11.07 -0.92 -4.98
N MET A 38 10.97 0.41 -4.94
CA MET A 38 10.70 1.22 -6.12
C MET A 38 11.93 1.34 -7.04
N SER A 39 13.13 1.51 -6.48
CA SER A 39 14.35 1.65 -7.29
C SER A 39 14.60 0.46 -8.22
N ALA A 40 14.17 -0.74 -7.82
CA ALA A 40 14.29 -1.95 -8.63
C ALA A 40 13.33 -2.01 -9.83
N GLN A 41 12.34 -1.12 -9.92
CA GLN A 41 11.24 -1.21 -10.88
C GLN A 41 10.94 0.12 -11.61
N ILE A 42 11.36 1.27 -11.07
CA ILE A 42 10.89 2.59 -11.51
C ILE A 42 11.13 2.87 -13.00
N GLU A 43 12.27 2.45 -13.54
CA GLU A 43 12.59 2.64 -14.96
C GLU A 43 11.69 1.80 -15.87
N GLY A 44 11.41 0.55 -15.50
CA GLY A 44 10.48 -0.32 -16.24
C GLY A 44 9.03 0.14 -16.16
N LEU A 45 8.63 0.74 -15.04
CA LEU A 45 7.26 1.19 -14.84
C LEU A 45 7.01 2.55 -15.51
N VAL A 46 7.86 3.54 -15.24
CA VAL A 46 7.61 4.95 -15.63
C VAL A 46 8.82 5.67 -16.23
N GLY A 47 9.92 4.96 -16.51
CA GLY A 47 11.03 5.50 -17.27
C GLY A 47 10.66 5.82 -18.72
N ALA A 48 11.58 6.44 -19.46
CA ALA A 48 11.39 6.85 -20.85
C ALA A 48 11.00 5.68 -21.77
N ASN A 49 11.56 4.49 -21.49
CA ASN A 49 11.25 3.24 -22.19
C ASN A 49 10.37 2.28 -21.36
N GLY A 50 9.76 2.77 -20.29
CA GLY A 50 8.87 2.00 -19.41
C GLY A 50 7.44 1.86 -19.96
N ILE A 51 6.57 1.26 -19.15
CA ILE A 51 5.16 1.00 -19.49
C ILE A 51 4.36 2.30 -19.58
N LEU A 52 4.51 3.21 -18.60
CA LEU A 52 3.82 4.48 -18.52
C LEU A 52 4.81 5.64 -18.29
N PRO A 53 5.49 6.13 -19.34
CA PRO A 53 6.54 7.15 -19.19
C PRO A 53 6.07 8.40 -18.42
N ALA A 54 6.80 8.77 -17.37
CA ALA A 54 6.48 9.92 -16.53
C ALA A 54 6.45 11.23 -17.32
N VAL A 55 7.33 11.38 -18.31
CA VAL A 55 7.41 12.53 -19.21
C VAL A 55 6.08 12.76 -19.93
N SER A 56 5.45 11.68 -20.43
CA SER A 56 4.16 11.76 -21.13
C SER A 56 3.04 12.24 -20.20
N LYS A 57 3.02 11.79 -18.94
CA LYS A 57 2.06 12.27 -17.94
C LYS A 57 2.26 13.76 -17.63
N LEU A 58 3.50 14.18 -17.40
CA LEU A 58 3.80 15.58 -17.08
C LEU A 58 3.40 16.51 -18.24
N ALA A 59 3.69 16.11 -19.48
CA ALA A 59 3.28 16.86 -20.67
C ALA A 59 1.74 16.98 -20.77
N LEU A 60 1.01 15.90 -20.47
CA LEU A 60 -0.46 15.89 -20.46
C LEU A 60 -1.00 16.87 -19.41
N ILE A 61 -0.49 16.83 -18.18
CA ILE A 61 -0.92 17.72 -17.09
C ILE A 61 -0.58 19.18 -17.41
N GLU A 62 0.58 19.45 -18.00
CA GLU A 62 0.96 20.79 -18.45
C GLU A 62 0.02 21.32 -19.53
N GLN A 63 -0.36 20.48 -20.50
CA GLN A 63 -1.29 20.86 -21.56
C GLN A 63 -2.67 21.27 -21.01
N PHE A 64 -3.22 20.52 -20.05
CA PHE A 64 -4.58 20.76 -19.54
C PHE A 64 -4.67 21.79 -18.41
N TYR A 65 -3.65 21.88 -17.55
CA TYR A 65 -3.72 22.68 -16.32
C TYR A 65 -2.77 23.88 -16.29
N GLN A 66 -1.80 23.97 -17.22
CA GLN A 66 -0.88 25.10 -17.38
C GLN A 66 -0.33 25.62 -16.04
N GLN A 67 -0.75 26.81 -15.59
CA GLN A 67 -0.29 27.43 -14.35
C GLN A 67 -0.70 26.67 -13.08
N GLN A 68 -1.77 25.87 -13.14
CA GLN A 68 -2.23 25.05 -12.00
C GLN A 68 -1.53 23.69 -11.92
N LYS A 69 -0.61 23.36 -12.84
CA LYS A 69 0.02 22.03 -12.93
C LYS A 69 0.67 21.58 -11.62
N PHE A 70 1.33 22.49 -10.91
CA PHE A 70 1.99 22.22 -9.62
C PHE A 70 1.00 21.86 -8.50
N TRP A 71 -0.20 22.42 -8.54
CA TRP A 71 -1.25 22.13 -7.57
C TRP A 71 -2.06 20.89 -7.92
N GLN A 72 -2.10 20.49 -9.19
CA GLN A 72 -2.76 19.26 -9.62
C GLN A 72 -1.88 18.03 -9.39
N MET A 73 -0.58 18.19 -9.58
CA MET A 73 0.39 17.10 -9.49
C MET A 73 1.65 17.60 -8.78
N PRO A 74 1.67 17.59 -7.43
CA PRO A 74 2.81 18.05 -6.66
C PRO A 74 3.96 17.03 -6.76
N THR A 75 4.96 17.35 -7.58
CA THR A 75 6.11 16.46 -7.78
C THR A 75 7.40 17.23 -8.05
N VAL A 76 8.54 16.70 -7.59
CA VAL A 76 9.86 17.26 -7.94
C VAL A 76 10.24 16.99 -9.40
N PHE A 77 9.57 16.04 -10.06
CA PHE A 77 9.89 15.65 -11.44
C PHE A 77 9.48 16.68 -12.51
N TRP A 78 8.83 17.79 -12.11
CA TRP A 78 8.69 18.96 -12.98
C TRP A 78 10.04 19.60 -13.35
N LEU A 79 11.08 19.41 -12.53
CA LEU A 79 12.42 19.90 -12.82
C LEU A 79 13.11 19.06 -13.91
N ASN A 80 12.98 17.73 -13.79
CA ASN A 80 13.53 16.75 -14.70
C ASN A 80 12.86 15.39 -14.43
N ALA A 81 12.43 14.68 -15.47
CA ALA A 81 11.79 13.36 -15.37
C ALA A 81 12.56 12.27 -16.15
N SER A 82 13.87 12.44 -16.30
CA SER A 82 14.76 11.42 -16.87
C SER A 82 14.89 10.19 -15.96
N ASP A 83 15.26 9.05 -16.54
CA ASP A 83 15.49 7.79 -15.84
C ASP A 83 16.51 7.96 -14.70
N PHE A 84 17.58 8.73 -14.93
CA PHE A 84 18.56 9.05 -13.91
C PHE A 84 17.94 9.81 -12.72
N MET A 85 17.06 10.78 -12.97
CA MET A 85 16.41 11.54 -11.91
C MET A 85 15.40 10.68 -11.14
N LEU A 86 14.64 9.82 -11.84
CA LEU A 86 13.72 8.85 -11.23
C LEU A 86 14.47 7.93 -10.26
N SER A 87 15.54 7.28 -10.73
CA SER A 87 16.37 6.39 -9.93
C SER A 87 17.07 7.13 -8.78
N SER A 88 17.60 8.34 -9.04
CA SER A 88 18.23 9.18 -8.01
C SER A 88 17.27 9.58 -6.91
N ALA A 89 16.00 9.86 -7.21
CA ALA A 89 14.99 10.16 -6.21
C ALA A 89 14.75 8.98 -5.26
N CYS A 90 14.76 7.75 -5.76
CA CYS A 90 14.67 6.56 -4.91
C CYS A 90 15.88 6.45 -3.96
N TYR A 91 17.11 6.57 -4.48
CA TYR A 91 18.31 6.49 -3.67
C TYR A 91 18.42 7.64 -2.65
N ALA A 92 18.06 8.86 -3.04
CA ALA A 92 17.99 10.00 -2.12
C ALA A 92 16.96 9.76 -1.00
N GLY A 93 15.83 9.13 -1.32
CA GLY A 93 14.85 8.67 -0.34
C GLY A 93 15.41 7.64 0.64
N MET A 94 16.19 6.67 0.17
CA MET A 94 16.88 5.70 1.02
C MET A 94 17.90 6.36 1.96
N VAL A 95 18.67 7.33 1.46
CA VAL A 95 19.61 8.12 2.28
C VAL A 95 18.86 8.92 3.35
N ALA A 96 17.79 9.63 2.97
CA ALA A 96 16.95 10.38 3.91
C ALA A 96 16.35 9.46 4.98
N ALA A 97 15.82 8.29 4.59
CA ALA A 97 15.32 7.29 5.53
C ALA A 97 16.42 6.81 6.50
N SER A 98 17.63 6.58 6.00
CA SER A 98 18.78 6.21 6.84
C SER A 98 19.15 7.31 7.84
N LEU A 99 19.08 8.58 7.45
CA LEU A 99 19.28 9.71 8.38
C LEU A 99 18.24 9.71 9.52
N VAL A 100 16.97 9.44 9.21
CA VAL A 100 15.91 9.26 10.24
C VAL A 100 16.25 8.10 11.18
N LEU A 101 16.66 6.95 10.61
CA LEU A 101 17.04 5.75 11.37
C LEU A 101 18.12 6.07 12.41
N PHE A 102 19.18 6.78 12.01
CA PHE A 102 20.30 7.17 12.86
C PHE A 102 20.09 8.44 13.70
N ASN A 103 18.89 9.03 13.71
CA ASN A 103 18.57 10.26 14.43
C ASN A 103 19.31 11.53 13.95
N ILE A 104 19.68 11.60 12.68
CA ILE A 104 20.44 12.71 12.09
C ILE A 104 19.46 13.60 11.32
N PHE A 105 19.34 14.88 11.70
CA PHE A 105 18.42 15.85 11.08
C PHE A 105 16.99 15.30 10.85
N THR A 106 16.49 14.49 11.79
CA THR A 106 15.29 13.64 11.66
C THR A 106 14.11 14.33 10.99
N ARG A 107 13.78 15.56 11.39
CA ARG A 107 12.64 16.29 10.82
C ARG A 107 12.86 16.68 9.35
N ALA A 108 14.04 17.18 9.00
CA ALA A 108 14.37 17.54 7.63
C ALA A 108 14.40 16.28 6.74
N ALA A 109 14.98 15.19 7.24
CA ALA A 109 15.00 13.91 6.56
C ALA A 109 13.58 13.35 6.33
N LEU A 110 12.67 13.45 7.29
CA LEU A 110 11.25 13.08 7.12
C LEU A 110 10.55 13.93 6.05
N ILE A 111 10.81 15.25 6.01
CA ILE A 111 10.27 16.13 4.96
C ILE A 111 10.75 15.68 3.58
N VAL A 112 12.05 15.35 3.46
CA VAL A 112 12.62 14.83 2.21
C VAL A 112 11.99 13.49 1.82
N CYS A 113 11.86 12.55 2.76
CA CYS A 113 11.17 11.28 2.52
C CYS A 113 9.74 11.50 1.99
N TYR A 114 8.97 12.37 2.65
CA TYR A 114 7.59 12.66 2.25
C TYR A 114 7.52 13.29 0.85
N ILE A 115 8.32 14.32 0.56
CA ILE A 115 8.31 14.99 -0.75
C ILE A 115 8.73 14.03 -1.88
N LEU A 116 9.80 13.26 -1.68
CA LEU A 116 10.28 12.31 -2.69
C LEU A 116 9.29 11.17 -2.90
N TYR A 117 8.71 10.63 -1.83
CA TYR A 117 7.73 9.55 -1.95
C TYR A 117 6.43 10.04 -2.62
N LEU A 118 5.95 11.24 -2.26
CA LEU A 118 4.79 11.86 -2.92
C LEU A 118 5.07 12.05 -4.42
N SER A 119 6.25 12.54 -4.76
CA SER A 119 6.67 12.74 -6.15
C SER A 119 6.65 11.44 -6.96
N ILE A 120 7.14 10.34 -6.37
CA ILE A 120 7.11 8.99 -6.96
C ILE A 120 5.66 8.50 -7.10
N VAL A 121 4.83 8.68 -6.08
CA VAL A 121 3.42 8.25 -6.10
C VAL A 121 2.65 8.99 -7.20
N GLU A 122 2.90 10.28 -7.38
CA GLU A 122 2.29 11.08 -8.43
C GLU A 122 2.70 10.59 -9.83
N VAL A 123 3.99 10.38 -10.11
CA VAL A 123 4.42 9.94 -11.46
C VAL A 123 4.16 8.46 -11.74
N GLY A 124 4.08 7.64 -10.70
CA GLY A 124 3.92 6.18 -10.79
C GLY A 124 2.57 5.70 -11.32
N GLN A 125 1.56 6.59 -11.42
CA GLN A 125 0.27 6.32 -12.06
C GLN A 125 -0.41 5.08 -11.47
N ASP A 126 -0.95 4.19 -12.31
CA ASP A 126 -1.61 2.96 -11.89
C ASP A 126 -0.71 2.14 -10.95
N PHE A 127 0.61 2.17 -11.12
CA PHE A 127 1.53 1.37 -10.31
C PHE A 127 1.78 1.91 -8.90
N THR A 128 1.27 3.08 -8.51
CA THR A 128 1.55 3.69 -7.18
C THR A 128 0.33 4.23 -6.43
N HIS A 129 -0.86 4.22 -7.02
CA HIS A 129 -2.09 4.64 -6.33
C HIS A 129 -2.72 3.53 -5.48
N PHE A 130 -1.89 2.72 -4.82
CA PHE A 130 -2.37 1.68 -3.92
C PHE A 130 -2.57 2.20 -2.50
N GLN A 131 -3.44 1.56 -1.71
CA GLN A 131 -3.80 2.05 -0.37
C GLN A 131 -2.59 2.19 0.58
N TRP A 132 -1.57 1.33 0.46
CA TRP A 132 -0.38 1.41 1.30
C TRP A 132 0.53 2.59 0.97
N ASP A 133 0.59 3.01 -0.30
CA ASP A 133 1.39 4.16 -0.73
C ASP A 133 0.84 5.44 -0.10
N VAL A 134 -0.48 5.61 -0.20
CA VAL A 134 -1.19 6.77 0.36
C VAL A 134 -1.19 6.73 1.91
N PHE A 135 -1.27 5.54 2.50
CA PHE A 135 -1.16 5.36 3.96
C PHE A 135 0.23 5.71 4.50
N LEU A 136 1.30 5.38 3.76
CA LEU A 136 2.66 5.79 4.12
C LEU A 136 2.84 7.30 4.04
N LEU A 137 2.25 7.97 3.04
CA LEU A 137 2.28 9.42 2.91
C LEU A 137 1.60 10.13 4.08
N GLU A 138 0.39 9.70 4.45
CA GLU A 138 -0.33 10.28 5.61
C GLU A 138 0.43 10.04 6.92
N THR A 139 0.93 8.82 7.12
CA THR A 139 1.72 8.47 8.31
C THR A 139 3.02 9.27 8.39
N GLY A 140 3.72 9.41 7.26
CA GLY A 140 4.94 10.18 7.15
C GLY A 140 4.76 11.67 7.39
N PHE A 141 3.66 12.25 6.88
CA PHE A 141 3.32 13.63 7.16
C PHE A 141 3.09 13.87 8.65
N LEU A 142 2.31 12.99 9.32
CA LEU A 142 2.12 13.06 10.77
C LEU A 142 3.45 12.90 11.54
N ALA A 143 4.37 12.07 11.04
CA ALA A 143 5.68 11.86 11.65
C ALA A 143 6.55 13.12 11.62
N ILE A 144 6.43 13.98 10.59
CA ILE A 144 7.09 15.29 10.57
C ILE A 144 6.66 16.14 11.77
N LEU A 145 5.36 16.13 12.09
CA LEU A 145 4.79 16.87 13.22
C LEU A 145 5.11 16.21 14.57
N LEU A 146 5.27 14.88 14.60
CA LEU A 146 5.65 14.13 15.81
C LEU A 146 6.94 14.63 16.43
N THR A 147 7.88 15.09 15.58
CA THR A 147 9.19 15.61 16.04
C THR A 147 9.07 16.84 16.97
N TRP A 148 7.90 17.48 17.04
CA TRP A 148 7.62 18.59 17.96
C TRP A 148 7.15 18.17 19.35
N GLY A 149 6.89 16.87 19.59
CA GLY A 149 6.54 16.35 20.91
C GLY A 149 5.13 16.72 21.40
N SER A 150 4.22 17.12 20.51
CA SER A 150 2.85 17.47 20.91
C SER A 150 2.01 16.22 21.21
N GLY A 151 1.37 16.17 22.38
CA GLY A 151 0.40 15.13 22.76
C GLY A 151 -0.77 14.98 21.78
N ILE A 152 -1.13 16.06 21.08
CA ILE A 152 -2.21 16.05 20.08
C ILE A 152 -1.82 15.18 18.88
N ILE A 153 -0.55 15.19 18.47
CA ILE A 153 -0.08 14.35 17.36
C ILE A 153 -0.14 12.86 17.73
N ILE A 154 0.16 12.51 18.98
CA ILE A 154 0.00 11.13 19.48
C ILE A 154 -1.46 10.70 19.41
N LEU A 155 -2.40 11.59 19.78
CA LEU A 155 -3.81 11.32 19.60
C LEU A 155 -4.19 11.19 18.12
N LEU A 156 -3.60 11.96 17.23
CA LEU A 156 -3.83 11.82 15.78
C LEU A 156 -3.30 10.50 15.22
N PHE A 157 -2.19 9.95 15.72
CA PHE A 157 -1.75 8.59 15.37
C PHE A 157 -2.73 7.53 15.87
N ARG A 158 -3.23 7.68 17.10
CA ARG A 158 -4.28 6.80 17.64
C ARG A 158 -5.57 6.89 16.83
N TRP A 159 -5.94 8.10 16.42
CA TRP A 159 -7.06 8.35 15.52
C TRP A 159 -6.84 7.71 14.15
N LEU A 160 -5.67 7.88 13.55
CA LEU A 160 -5.32 7.27 12.26
C LEU A 160 -5.43 5.75 12.33
N LEU A 161 -4.86 5.12 13.36
CA LEU A 161 -4.95 3.68 13.58
C LEU A 161 -6.40 3.21 13.77
N ALA A 162 -7.17 3.89 14.63
CA ALA A 162 -8.56 3.55 14.86
C ALA A 162 -9.41 3.74 13.60
N ARG A 163 -9.25 4.86 12.88
CA ARG A 163 -9.93 5.15 11.62
C ARG A 163 -9.61 4.10 10.58
N PHE A 164 -8.34 3.76 10.42
CA PHE A 164 -7.88 2.73 9.48
C PHE A 164 -8.56 1.38 9.75
N MET A 165 -8.46 0.87 10.98
CA MET A 165 -9.07 -0.41 11.36
C MET A 165 -10.60 -0.38 11.22
N PHE A 166 -11.22 0.72 11.65
CA PHE A 166 -12.67 0.90 11.59
C PHE A 166 -13.20 0.94 10.15
N MET A 167 -12.56 1.72 9.28
CA MET A 167 -12.96 1.79 7.88
C MET A 167 -12.83 0.44 7.18
N GLY A 168 -11.82 -0.36 7.53
CA GLY A 168 -11.68 -1.73 7.03
C GLY A 168 -12.92 -2.59 7.26
N GLY A 169 -13.55 -2.50 8.43
CA GLY A 169 -14.79 -3.23 8.74
C GLY A 169 -16.03 -2.59 8.13
N VAL A 170 -16.11 -1.25 8.16
CA VAL A 170 -17.27 -0.50 7.63
C VAL A 170 -17.45 -0.79 6.14
N VAL A 171 -16.37 -0.77 5.34
CA VAL A 171 -16.51 -1.01 3.89
C VAL A 171 -16.98 -2.43 3.55
N LYS A 172 -16.70 -3.42 4.42
CA LYS A 172 -17.15 -4.81 4.23
C LYS A 172 -18.65 -4.97 4.46
N ILE A 173 -19.23 -4.17 5.37
CA ILE A 173 -20.67 -4.13 5.58
C ILE A 173 -21.33 -3.25 4.51
N ALA A 174 -20.76 -2.07 4.27
CA ALA A 174 -21.30 -1.08 3.35
C ALA A 174 -21.28 -1.52 1.88
N SER A 175 -20.42 -2.48 1.50
CA SER A 175 -20.39 -3.02 0.15
C SER A 175 -21.61 -3.88 -0.19
N GLY A 176 -22.33 -4.41 0.80
CA GLY A 176 -23.42 -5.36 0.58
C GLY A 176 -22.98 -6.72 0.03
N ASP A 177 -21.68 -7.04 0.12
CA ASP A 177 -21.10 -8.26 -0.43
C ASP A 177 -21.64 -9.52 0.29
N PRO A 178 -22.22 -10.49 -0.45
CA PRO A 178 -22.78 -11.70 0.15
C PRO A 178 -21.77 -12.58 0.87
N ALA A 179 -20.50 -12.58 0.48
CA ALA A 179 -19.49 -13.42 1.11
C ALA A 179 -19.12 -12.88 2.51
N TRP A 180 -19.05 -11.56 2.66
CA TRP A 180 -18.93 -10.91 3.97
C TRP A 180 -20.17 -11.15 4.84
N ALA A 181 -21.38 -10.94 4.29
CA ALA A 181 -22.63 -11.12 5.03
C ALA A 181 -22.86 -12.55 5.55
N ASN A 182 -22.44 -13.56 4.78
CA ASN A 182 -22.59 -14.98 5.13
C ASN A 182 -21.39 -15.57 5.88
N LEU A 183 -20.40 -14.75 6.25
CA LEU A 183 -19.16 -15.16 6.91
C LEU A 183 -18.31 -16.16 6.08
N THR A 184 -18.44 -16.14 4.76
CA THR A 184 -17.72 -17.04 3.83
C THR A 184 -16.59 -16.36 3.08
N ALA A 185 -16.37 -15.06 3.27
CA ALA A 185 -15.35 -14.27 2.57
C ALA A 185 -13.95 -14.92 2.58
N LEU A 186 -13.53 -15.47 3.73
CA LEU A 186 -12.22 -16.13 3.86
C LEU A 186 -12.14 -17.53 3.23
N ASN A 187 -13.26 -18.13 2.81
CA ASN A 187 -13.20 -19.35 1.98
C ASN A 187 -12.54 -19.06 0.62
N PHE A 188 -12.69 -17.83 0.12
CA PHE A 188 -12.16 -17.42 -1.19
C PHE A 188 -10.83 -16.69 -1.04
N HIS A 189 -10.74 -15.80 -0.05
CA HIS A 189 -9.67 -14.81 0.03
C HIS A 189 -8.25 -15.39 -0.04
N TYR A 190 -7.99 -16.51 0.62
CA TYR A 190 -6.64 -17.10 0.65
C TYR A 190 -6.11 -17.53 -0.74
N GLU A 191 -7.02 -17.87 -1.66
CA GLU A 191 -6.71 -18.21 -3.04
C GLU A 191 -6.79 -16.97 -3.94
N THR A 192 -7.81 -16.14 -3.76
CA THR A 192 -8.12 -15.06 -4.70
C THR A 192 -7.32 -13.78 -4.45
N GLN A 193 -6.70 -13.62 -3.27
CA GLN A 193 -5.86 -12.47 -2.89
C GLN A 193 -4.66 -12.25 -3.83
N PRO A 194 -4.19 -11.01 -4.03
CA PRO A 194 -3.21 -10.65 -5.07
C PRO A 194 -1.97 -11.55 -5.13
N LEU A 195 -1.27 -11.70 -4.01
CA LEU A 195 -0.05 -12.50 -3.89
C LEU A 195 -0.08 -13.36 -2.61
N PRO A 196 -0.60 -14.59 -2.68
CA PRO A 196 -0.64 -15.47 -1.52
C PRO A 196 0.75 -15.95 -1.12
N THR A 197 0.94 -16.20 0.18
CA THR A 197 2.15 -16.83 0.73
C THR A 197 1.99 -18.36 0.73
N PRO A 198 3.07 -19.14 0.97
CA PRO A 198 2.97 -20.59 1.16
C PRO A 198 1.91 -21.05 2.17
N ILE A 199 1.72 -20.29 3.25
CA ILE A 199 0.77 -20.66 4.31
C ILE A 199 -0.67 -20.52 3.82
N ALA A 200 -0.94 -19.59 2.91
CA ALA A 200 -2.27 -19.36 2.34
C ALA A 200 -2.88 -20.65 1.76
N TYR A 201 -2.07 -21.43 1.06
CA TYR A 201 -2.48 -22.71 0.47
C TYR A 201 -3.04 -23.66 1.54
N TYR A 202 -2.32 -23.84 2.65
CA TYR A 202 -2.75 -24.73 3.73
C TYR A 202 -3.96 -24.19 4.48
N VAL A 203 -3.97 -22.87 4.74
CA VAL A 203 -5.09 -22.23 5.43
C VAL A 203 -6.36 -22.30 4.58
N HIS A 204 -6.27 -22.17 3.26
CA HIS A 204 -7.42 -22.30 2.35
C HIS A 204 -8.14 -23.66 2.46
N HIS A 205 -7.40 -24.73 2.75
CA HIS A 205 -7.97 -26.07 2.88
C HIS A 205 -8.55 -26.38 4.27
N LEU A 206 -8.54 -25.40 5.19
CA LEU A 206 -9.17 -25.57 6.50
C LEU A 206 -10.71 -25.61 6.35
N PRO A 207 -11.42 -26.26 7.29
CA PRO A 207 -12.86 -26.40 7.20
C PRO A 207 -13.58 -25.05 7.32
N THR A 208 -14.72 -24.91 6.64
CA THR A 208 -15.51 -23.66 6.57
C THR A 208 -15.86 -23.06 7.94
N TRP A 209 -16.04 -23.87 8.99
CA TRP A 209 -16.31 -23.33 10.33
C TRP A 209 -15.16 -22.47 10.84
N PHE A 210 -13.91 -22.83 10.53
CA PHE A 210 -12.72 -22.08 10.91
C PHE A 210 -12.74 -20.71 10.23
N HIS A 211 -13.00 -20.69 8.92
CA HIS A 211 -13.12 -19.45 8.15
C HIS A 211 -14.24 -18.54 8.65
N LYS A 212 -15.40 -19.10 9.02
CA LYS A 212 -16.49 -18.34 9.62
C LYS A 212 -16.09 -17.69 10.94
N VAL A 213 -15.38 -18.42 11.81
CA VAL A 213 -14.83 -17.88 13.06
C VAL A 213 -13.83 -16.75 12.77
N CYS A 214 -12.94 -16.93 11.80
CA CYS A 214 -11.99 -15.90 11.39
C CYS A 214 -12.70 -14.65 10.84
N VAL A 215 -13.74 -14.78 10.02
CA VAL A 215 -14.52 -13.63 9.52
C VAL A 215 -15.22 -12.90 10.68
N GLY A 216 -15.84 -13.64 11.60
CA GLY A 216 -16.42 -13.05 12.82
C GLY A 216 -15.37 -12.31 13.67
N GLY A 217 -14.17 -12.89 13.77
CA GLY A 217 -13.00 -12.26 14.38
C GLY A 217 -12.60 -10.96 13.67
N VAL A 218 -12.47 -10.97 12.35
CA VAL A 218 -12.18 -9.77 11.55
C VAL A 218 -13.21 -8.67 11.84
N PHE A 219 -14.51 -8.96 11.83
CA PHE A 219 -15.54 -7.97 12.15
C PHE A 219 -15.42 -7.43 13.58
N PHE A 220 -15.18 -8.29 14.57
CA PHE A 220 -14.98 -7.82 15.94
C PHE A 220 -13.77 -6.88 16.04
N ILE A 221 -12.65 -7.29 15.45
CA ILE A 221 -11.38 -6.55 15.49
C ILE A 221 -11.47 -5.23 14.72
N GLU A 222 -12.13 -5.22 13.58
CA GLU A 222 -12.24 -4.03 12.74
C GLU A 222 -13.39 -3.12 13.17
N LEU A 223 -14.48 -3.59 13.77
CA LEU A 223 -15.64 -2.73 14.10
C LEU A 223 -15.73 -2.37 15.58
N VAL A 224 -15.29 -3.24 16.49
CA VAL A 224 -15.45 -3.01 17.95
C VAL A 224 -14.15 -2.55 18.58
N VAL A 225 -13.04 -3.26 18.31
CA VAL A 225 -11.74 -2.97 18.93
C VAL A 225 -11.18 -1.57 18.61
N PRO A 226 -11.48 -0.87 17.48
CA PRO A 226 -10.99 0.49 17.29
C PRO A 226 -11.45 1.48 18.35
N PHE A 227 -12.62 1.28 18.95
CA PHE A 227 -13.09 2.11 20.06
C PHE A 227 -12.22 1.95 21.32
N PHE A 228 -11.59 0.78 21.49
CA PHE A 228 -10.74 0.47 22.65
C PHE A 228 -9.43 1.27 22.64
N VAL A 229 -9.04 1.83 21.49
CA VAL A 229 -7.90 2.74 21.36
C VAL A 229 -8.03 3.97 22.27
N PHE A 230 -9.27 4.45 22.46
CA PHE A 230 -9.56 5.65 23.25
C PHE A 230 -9.96 5.35 24.70
N LEU A 231 -10.07 4.07 25.06
CA LEU A 231 -10.44 3.60 26.39
C LEU A 231 -9.23 3.48 27.34
N PRO A 232 -9.43 3.21 28.64
CA PRO A 232 -8.34 3.04 29.59
C PRO A 232 -7.35 1.93 29.22
N ARG A 233 -6.18 1.97 29.86
CA ARG A 233 -5.00 1.16 29.57
C ARG A 233 -5.25 -0.32 29.19
N ARG A 234 -6.10 -1.03 29.92
CA ARG A 234 -6.36 -2.46 29.67
C ARG A 234 -6.94 -2.70 28.27
N PHE A 235 -7.82 -1.81 27.83
CA PHE A 235 -8.44 -1.85 26.50
C PHE A 235 -7.42 -1.49 25.40
N GLN A 236 -6.54 -0.53 25.64
CA GLN A 236 -5.47 -0.17 24.70
C GLN A 236 -4.48 -1.31 24.47
N VAL A 237 -4.06 -2.00 25.52
CA VAL A 237 -3.17 -3.17 25.41
C VAL A 237 -3.88 -4.31 24.68
N PHE A 238 -5.15 -4.57 25.00
CA PHE A 238 -5.96 -5.55 24.27
C PHE A 238 -6.07 -5.21 22.79
N ALA A 239 -6.34 -3.94 22.45
CA ALA A 239 -6.40 -3.47 21.08
C ALA A 239 -5.06 -3.65 20.36
N CYS A 240 -3.95 -3.28 21.01
CA CYS A 240 -2.60 -3.48 20.48
C CYS A 240 -2.34 -4.96 20.16
N ALA A 241 -2.56 -5.86 21.12
CA ALA A 241 -2.33 -7.29 20.94
C ALA A 241 -3.19 -7.87 19.81
N THR A 242 -4.45 -7.47 19.76
CA THR A 242 -5.43 -7.99 18.79
C THR A 242 -5.18 -7.46 17.38
N PHE A 243 -4.80 -6.18 17.23
CA PHE A 243 -4.38 -5.63 15.95
C PHE A 243 -3.09 -6.29 15.46
N VAL A 244 -2.07 -6.43 16.32
CA VAL A 244 -0.83 -7.11 15.95
C VAL A 244 -1.11 -8.56 15.54
N MET A 245 -1.98 -9.28 16.25
CA MET A 245 -2.40 -10.63 15.89
C MET A 245 -3.05 -10.67 14.49
N LEU A 246 -4.03 -9.79 14.22
CA LEU A 246 -4.69 -9.73 12.92
C LEU A 246 -3.69 -9.42 11.80
N GLN A 247 -2.88 -8.38 11.96
CA GLN A 247 -1.90 -7.96 10.96
C GLN A 247 -0.84 -9.04 10.71
N SER A 248 -0.41 -9.76 11.76
CA SER A 248 0.52 -10.89 11.62
C SER A 248 -0.14 -12.07 10.88
N GLY A 249 -1.40 -12.38 11.16
CA GLY A 249 -2.15 -13.39 10.41
C GLY A 249 -2.25 -13.05 8.93
N ILE A 250 -2.53 -11.78 8.61
CA ILE A 250 -2.59 -11.29 7.23
C ILE A 250 -1.21 -11.41 6.54
N ILE A 251 -0.13 -10.97 7.20
CA ILE A 251 1.25 -11.16 6.70
C ILE A 251 1.52 -12.64 6.43
N LEU A 252 1.13 -13.51 7.35
CA LEU A 252 1.41 -14.93 7.25
C LEU A 252 0.72 -15.56 6.04
N THR A 253 -0.45 -15.07 5.63
CA THR A 253 -1.22 -15.64 4.52
C THR A 253 -1.13 -14.85 3.22
N GLY A 254 -0.62 -13.61 3.21
CA GLY A 254 -0.63 -12.76 2.02
C GLY A 254 0.45 -11.70 2.02
N ASN A 255 0.93 -11.37 0.82
CA ASN A 255 1.98 -10.37 0.63
C ASN A 255 1.39 -8.98 0.34
N TYR A 256 1.25 -8.16 1.37
CA TYR A 256 0.78 -6.76 1.27
C TYR A 256 1.88 -5.75 1.59
N THR A 257 3.07 -5.95 1.02
CA THR A 257 4.16 -4.94 1.08
C THR A 257 4.58 -4.62 2.52
N PHE A 258 4.84 -3.35 2.80
CA PHE A 258 5.04 -2.79 4.12
C PHE A 258 3.72 -2.38 4.82
N PHE A 259 2.55 -2.62 4.22
CA PHE A 259 1.26 -2.15 4.74
C PHE A 259 0.95 -2.65 6.14
N ASN A 260 0.96 -3.98 6.34
CA ASN A 260 0.67 -4.58 7.65
C ASN A 260 1.75 -4.22 8.68
N LEU A 261 3.02 -4.11 8.24
CA LEU A 261 4.13 -3.67 9.09
C LEU A 261 3.91 -2.23 9.60
N LEU A 262 3.37 -1.35 8.75
CA LEU A 262 3.04 0.03 9.12
C LEU A 262 1.91 0.08 10.16
N VAL A 263 0.88 -0.76 10.03
CA VAL A 263 -0.20 -0.86 11.02
C VAL A 263 0.33 -1.40 12.36
N ILE A 264 1.16 -2.44 12.34
CA ILE A 264 1.83 -2.98 13.53
C ILE A 264 2.68 -1.89 14.21
N LEU A 265 3.41 -1.12 13.42
CA LEU A 265 4.22 -0.01 13.93
C LEU A 265 3.36 1.08 14.59
N LEU A 266 2.20 1.41 14.02
CA LEU A 266 1.25 2.36 14.62
C LEU A 266 0.67 1.87 15.95
N CYS A 267 0.59 0.55 16.16
CA CYS A 267 0.14 -0.02 17.44
C CYS A 267 1.07 0.35 18.61
N LEU A 268 2.32 0.76 18.36
CA LEU A 268 3.21 1.29 19.39
C LEU A 268 2.58 2.48 20.14
N PHE A 269 1.78 3.31 19.48
CA PHE A 269 1.12 4.44 20.14
C PHE A 269 0.04 4.03 21.15
N LEU A 270 -0.35 2.76 21.20
CA LEU A 270 -1.23 2.19 22.23
C LEU A 270 -0.44 1.74 23.48
N LEU A 271 0.88 1.69 23.39
CA LEU A 271 1.81 1.37 24.47
C LEU A 271 2.31 2.65 25.17
N GLN A 272 2.97 2.46 26.30
CA GLN A 272 3.67 3.47 27.10
C GLN A 272 5.16 3.12 27.14
N ASP A 273 6.01 4.12 27.40
CA ASP A 273 7.46 3.93 27.45
C ASP A 273 7.87 2.78 28.39
N LYS A 274 7.20 2.64 29.54
CA LYS A 274 7.48 1.58 30.53
C LYS A 274 7.29 0.15 30.00
N ASP A 275 6.52 -0.04 28.93
CA ASP A 275 6.28 -1.37 28.38
C ASP A 275 7.46 -1.84 27.50
N ILE A 276 8.20 -0.89 26.93
CA ILE A 276 9.29 -1.16 25.99
C ILE A 276 10.68 -0.81 26.55
N THR A 277 10.75 -0.19 27.74
CA THR A 277 12.02 0.15 28.41
C THR A 277 12.95 -1.04 28.60
N LYS A 278 12.39 -2.25 28.78
CA LYS A 278 13.17 -3.50 28.92
C LYS A 278 13.73 -4.03 27.60
N LEU A 279 13.21 -3.57 26.45
CA LEU A 279 13.67 -3.98 25.12
C LEU A 279 14.90 -3.19 24.65
N LEU A 280 15.24 -2.09 25.34
CA LEU A 280 16.32 -1.18 24.94
C LEU A 280 17.38 -1.06 26.05
N PRO A 281 18.67 -0.86 25.69
CA PRO A 281 19.73 -0.66 26.68
C PRO A 281 19.47 0.56 27.58
N SER A 282 19.66 0.42 28.90
CA SER A 282 19.32 1.48 29.88
C SER A 282 20.01 2.82 29.60
N ARG A 283 21.26 2.80 29.12
CA ARG A 283 22.00 4.02 28.71
C ARG A 283 21.30 4.74 27.56
N LEU A 284 20.81 4.01 26.57
CA LEU A 284 20.12 4.57 25.41
C LEU A 284 18.77 5.18 25.84
N THR A 285 18.00 4.45 26.66
CA THR A 285 16.73 4.92 27.21
C THR A 285 16.89 6.25 27.95
N TYR A 286 17.92 6.37 28.80
CA TYR A 286 18.21 7.60 29.53
C TYR A 286 18.51 8.78 28.59
N VAL A 287 19.36 8.59 27.58
CA VAL A 287 19.71 9.64 26.60
C VAL A 287 18.48 10.10 25.81
N ILE A 288 17.62 9.17 25.41
CA ILE A 288 16.39 9.48 24.66
C ILE A 288 15.44 10.31 25.52
N GLN A 289 15.18 9.88 26.76
CA GLN A 289 14.26 10.56 27.66
C GLN A 289 14.74 11.96 28.04
N GLN A 290 16.05 12.19 28.15
CA GLN A 290 16.59 13.53 28.38
C GLN A 290 16.38 14.47 27.19
N LYS A 291 16.38 13.95 25.96
CA LYS A 291 16.15 14.73 24.73
C LYS A 291 14.66 14.86 24.39
N ASN A 292 13.77 14.73 25.37
CA ASN A 292 12.33 14.83 25.15
C ASN A 292 11.96 16.20 24.55
N PRO A 293 11.39 16.25 23.33
CA PRO A 293 10.90 17.50 22.77
C PRO A 293 9.77 18.07 23.63
N VAL A 294 10.03 19.18 24.32
CA VAL A 294 8.99 19.91 25.06
C VAL A 294 8.15 20.72 24.08
N SER A 295 6.87 20.36 23.91
CA SER A 295 5.99 21.06 22.98
C SER A 295 5.79 22.53 23.39
N GLY A 296 6.18 23.45 22.53
CA GLY A 296 5.90 24.89 22.67
C GLY A 296 4.46 25.23 22.27
N SER A 297 4.05 26.49 22.50
CA SER A 297 2.72 26.97 22.10
C SER A 297 2.49 26.81 20.59
N VAL A 298 3.49 27.13 19.77
CA VAL A 298 3.44 27.00 18.31
C VAL A 298 3.18 25.55 17.88
N ALA A 299 3.91 24.58 18.45
CA ALA A 299 3.75 23.17 18.14
C ALA A 299 2.32 22.68 18.43
N ASN A 300 1.76 23.06 19.58
CA ASN A 300 0.40 22.68 19.96
C ASN A 300 -0.66 23.38 19.11
N THR A 301 -0.45 24.65 18.74
CA THR A 301 -1.35 25.35 17.81
C THR A 301 -1.36 24.69 16.44
N CYS A 302 -0.19 24.39 15.86
CA CYS A 302 -0.11 23.71 14.58
C CYS A 302 -0.75 22.30 14.62
N ALA A 303 -0.49 21.54 15.69
CA ALA A 303 -1.10 20.22 15.89
C ALA A 303 -2.62 20.31 16.05
N GLY A 304 -3.13 21.29 16.79
CA GLY A 304 -4.57 21.53 16.97
C GLY A 304 -5.29 21.99 15.69
N LEU A 305 -4.64 22.84 14.90
CA LEU A 305 -5.13 23.22 13.56
C LEU A 305 -5.18 22.02 12.63
N TRP A 306 -4.12 21.22 12.59
CA TRP A 306 -4.08 20.01 11.78
C TRP A 306 -5.16 19.00 12.21
N ALA A 307 -5.32 18.79 13.52
CA ALA A 307 -6.38 17.93 14.04
C ALA A 307 -7.77 18.42 13.60
N SER A 308 -8.02 19.72 13.65
CA SER A 308 -9.28 20.31 13.17
C SER A 308 -9.51 20.04 11.69
N VAL A 309 -8.47 20.16 10.84
CA VAL A 309 -8.55 19.85 9.41
C VAL A 309 -8.88 18.38 9.17
N VAL A 310 -8.19 17.46 9.85
CA VAL A 310 -8.45 16.01 9.73
C VAL A 310 -9.89 15.69 10.12
N MET A 311 -10.37 16.19 11.25
CA MET A 311 -11.74 15.94 11.71
C MET A 311 -12.78 16.53 10.76
N LEU A 312 -12.53 17.73 10.23
CA LEU A 312 -13.41 18.37 9.25
C LEU A 312 -13.52 17.56 7.96
N ILE A 313 -12.41 17.03 7.44
CA ILE A 313 -12.40 16.18 6.24
C ILE A 313 -13.13 14.86 6.50
N CYS A 314 -12.88 14.21 7.64
CA CYS A 314 -13.60 12.99 8.00
C CYS A 314 -15.12 13.23 8.08
N ALA A 315 -15.55 14.32 8.73
CA ALA A 315 -16.97 14.70 8.78
C ALA A 315 -17.54 14.99 7.39
N THR A 316 -16.77 15.67 6.53
CA THR A 316 -17.13 15.97 5.14
C THR A 316 -17.30 14.69 4.32
N GLN A 317 -16.44 13.69 4.49
CA GLN A 317 -16.54 12.39 3.82
C GLN A 317 -17.78 11.60 4.28
N ILE A 318 -18.07 11.58 5.58
CA ILE A 318 -19.28 10.96 6.12
C ILE A 318 -20.54 11.64 5.56
N TRP A 319 -20.55 12.98 5.51
CA TRP A 319 -21.64 13.75 4.93
C TRP A 319 -21.86 13.40 3.46
N LEU A 320 -20.79 13.38 2.65
CA LEU A 320 -20.85 13.02 1.23
C LEU A 320 -21.40 11.62 1.04
N TYR A 321 -20.96 10.66 1.86
CA TYR A 321 -21.42 9.28 1.79
C TYR A 321 -22.91 9.14 2.10
N HIS A 322 -23.42 9.81 3.15
CA HIS A 322 -24.81 9.66 3.58
C HIS A 322 -25.80 10.47 2.73
N PHE A 323 -25.46 11.72 2.42
CA PHE A 323 -26.39 12.64 1.76
C PHE A 323 -26.22 12.73 0.25
N ASN A 324 -25.18 12.11 -0.32
CA ASN A 324 -24.80 12.18 -1.74
C ASN A 324 -24.87 13.61 -2.32
N SER A 325 -24.64 14.61 -1.47
CA SER A 325 -24.89 16.02 -1.75
C SER A 325 -23.56 16.76 -1.72
N PRO A 326 -23.29 17.65 -2.70
CA PRO A 326 -22.02 18.33 -2.77
C PRO A 326 -21.78 19.15 -1.51
N THR A 327 -20.58 18.99 -0.94
CA THR A 327 -20.15 19.81 0.19
C THR A 327 -19.93 21.25 -0.24
N PHE A 328 -20.10 22.17 0.70
CA PHE A 328 -19.81 23.59 0.53
C PHE A 328 -18.45 23.81 -0.17
N GLY A 329 -18.37 24.76 -1.10
CA GLY A 329 -17.22 24.93 -2.03
C GLY A 329 -15.83 24.87 -1.35
N PRO A 330 -15.58 25.66 -0.29
CA PRO A 330 -14.36 25.58 0.51
C PRO A 330 -14.00 24.19 1.05
N LEU A 331 -14.98 23.39 1.51
CA LEU A 331 -14.75 22.03 1.99
C LEU A 331 -14.37 21.09 0.85
N LYS A 332 -14.97 21.27 -0.33
CA LYS A 332 -14.61 20.53 -1.54
C LYS A 332 -13.17 20.83 -1.94
N THR A 333 -12.76 22.10 -1.90
CA THR A 333 -11.38 22.51 -2.17
C THR A 333 -10.42 21.93 -1.15
N LEU A 334 -10.74 22.01 0.15
CA LEU A 334 -9.92 21.45 1.22
C LEU A 334 -9.74 19.92 1.08
N SER A 335 -10.83 19.20 0.80
CA SER A 335 -10.82 17.76 0.55
C SER A 335 -9.97 17.41 -0.68
N ARG A 336 -10.13 18.16 -1.78
CA ARG A 336 -9.29 17.98 -2.98
C ARG A 336 -7.82 18.21 -2.67
N THR A 337 -7.46 19.32 -2.04
CA THR A 337 -6.06 19.64 -1.72
C THR A 337 -5.45 18.57 -0.82
N THR A 338 -6.13 18.18 0.26
CA THR A 338 -5.60 17.15 1.17
C THR A 338 -5.47 15.78 0.50
N SER A 339 -6.37 15.43 -0.43
CA SER A 339 -6.25 14.23 -1.26
C SER A 339 -5.05 14.31 -2.22
N THR A 340 -4.85 15.45 -2.90
CA THR A 340 -3.71 15.66 -3.82
C THR A 340 -2.35 15.52 -3.13
N PHE A 341 -2.25 15.91 -1.86
CA PHE A 341 -1.04 15.72 -1.07
C PHE A 341 -1.07 14.41 -0.26
N SER A 342 -2.06 13.54 -0.46
CA SER A 342 -2.23 12.27 0.27
C SER A 342 -2.20 12.44 1.79
N LEU A 343 -2.74 13.55 2.30
CA LEU A 343 -2.65 13.94 3.71
C LEU A 343 -3.77 13.37 4.58
N VAL A 344 -4.96 13.16 4.00
CA VAL A 344 -6.13 12.60 4.70
C VAL A 344 -6.88 11.72 3.72
N ASN A 345 -6.83 10.40 3.95
CA ASN A 345 -7.23 9.43 2.93
C ASN A 345 -8.34 8.50 3.41
N ASN A 346 -9.05 7.94 2.43
CA ASN A 346 -10.02 6.87 2.65
C ASN A 346 -9.33 5.51 2.53
N TYR A 347 -9.68 4.59 3.42
CA TYR A 347 -9.21 3.21 3.37
C TYR A 347 -10.40 2.28 3.18
N GLY A 348 -10.20 1.23 2.39
CA GLY A 348 -11.25 0.25 2.15
C GLY A 348 -10.71 -1.01 1.48
N PRO A 349 -9.76 -1.72 2.11
CA PRO A 349 -9.18 -2.91 1.52
C PRO A 349 -10.22 -4.03 1.47
N PHE A 350 -10.35 -4.69 0.31
CA PHE A 350 -11.20 -5.88 0.11
C PHE A 350 -12.67 -5.70 0.54
N ALA A 351 -13.25 -4.54 0.21
CA ALA A 351 -14.66 -4.24 0.49
C ALA A 351 -15.62 -5.25 -0.18
N VAL A 352 -15.32 -5.64 -1.42
CA VAL A 352 -16.02 -6.67 -2.19
C VAL A 352 -15.09 -7.85 -2.36
N MET A 353 -15.59 -9.07 -2.12
CA MET A 353 -14.74 -10.25 -2.16
C MET A 353 -14.66 -10.81 -3.58
N THR A 354 -13.44 -11.05 -4.04
CA THR A 354 -13.22 -11.81 -5.27
C THR A 354 -13.45 -13.30 -4.98
N THR A 355 -14.41 -13.91 -5.66
CA THR A 355 -14.78 -15.33 -5.46
C THR A 355 -14.10 -16.28 -6.45
N GLU A 356 -13.47 -15.75 -7.50
CA GLU A 356 -12.73 -16.52 -8.50
C GLU A 356 -11.35 -15.91 -8.78
N ARG A 357 -10.33 -16.75 -8.91
CA ARG A 357 -8.97 -16.28 -9.23
C ARG A 357 -8.76 -16.22 -10.75
N ASN A 358 -9.07 -15.10 -11.38
CA ASN A 358 -8.72 -14.90 -12.79
C ASN A 358 -7.25 -14.48 -12.94
N GLU A 359 -6.57 -15.04 -13.94
CA GLU A 359 -5.16 -14.80 -14.19
C GLU A 359 -4.88 -14.59 -15.68
N ILE A 360 -4.34 -13.41 -16.00
CA ILE A 360 -3.94 -13.07 -17.36
C ILE A 360 -2.51 -13.61 -17.61
N ILE A 361 -2.38 -14.41 -18.66
CA ILE A 361 -1.14 -15.00 -19.14
C ILE A 361 -0.79 -14.34 -20.47
N VAL A 362 0.34 -13.64 -20.50
CA VAL A 362 0.87 -12.98 -21.70
C VAL A 362 1.75 -13.97 -22.45
N GLN A 363 1.50 -14.10 -23.76
CA GLN A 363 2.18 -15.05 -24.61
C GLN A 363 2.79 -14.38 -25.83
N GLY A 364 4.03 -14.70 -26.14
CA GLY A 364 4.69 -14.30 -27.39
C GLY A 364 4.80 -15.46 -28.37
N SER A 365 4.92 -15.13 -29.66
CA SER A 365 5.14 -16.10 -30.73
C SER A 365 5.88 -15.46 -31.92
N ASN A 366 6.61 -16.29 -32.68
CA ASN A 366 7.27 -15.90 -33.93
C ASN A 366 6.51 -16.34 -35.18
N ASP A 367 5.58 -17.28 -35.06
CA ASP A 367 4.84 -17.92 -36.16
C ASP A 367 3.30 -17.89 -35.97
N ALA A 368 2.82 -17.33 -34.85
CA ALA A 368 1.42 -17.33 -34.42
C ALA A 368 0.81 -18.72 -34.16
N LEU A 369 1.61 -19.79 -34.20
CA LEU A 369 1.20 -21.18 -33.96
C LEU A 369 1.74 -21.68 -32.62
N ASN A 370 3.03 -21.48 -32.37
CA ASN A 370 3.72 -21.88 -31.15
C ASN A 370 3.82 -20.67 -30.21
N TRP A 371 3.20 -20.78 -29.04
CA TRP A 371 3.08 -19.69 -28.06
C TRP A 371 3.86 -20.02 -26.80
N SER A 372 4.63 -19.06 -26.30
CA SER A 372 5.41 -19.18 -25.06
C SER A 372 4.97 -18.14 -24.04
N ASP A 373 4.75 -18.58 -22.79
CA ASP A 373 4.28 -17.74 -21.68
C ASP A 373 5.42 -16.88 -21.11
N TYR A 374 5.22 -15.56 -21.03
CA TYR A 374 6.04 -14.69 -20.20
C TYR A 374 5.77 -14.98 -18.72
N GLN A 375 6.83 -15.12 -17.91
CA GLN A 375 6.69 -15.40 -16.47
C GLN A 375 6.91 -14.15 -15.64
N PHE A 376 6.04 -13.96 -14.65
CA PHE A 376 6.15 -12.89 -13.68
C PHE A 376 6.83 -13.40 -12.40
N LYS A 377 7.38 -12.47 -11.60
CA LYS A 377 8.28 -12.80 -10.48
C LYS A 377 7.56 -13.33 -9.25
N TYR A 378 6.31 -12.98 -9.03
CA TYR A 378 5.60 -13.31 -7.79
C TYR A 378 4.18 -13.80 -8.01
N LYS A 379 3.46 -13.28 -9.02
CA LYS A 379 2.09 -13.74 -9.27
C LYS A 379 2.04 -15.20 -9.75
N PRO A 380 0.90 -15.88 -9.58
CA PRO A 380 0.67 -17.21 -10.15
C PRO A 380 0.93 -17.25 -11.66
N GLY A 381 1.47 -18.36 -12.16
CA GLY A 381 1.83 -18.53 -13.57
C GLY A 381 1.96 -20.01 -13.93
N LYS A 382 3.17 -20.58 -13.79
CA LYS A 382 3.35 -22.04 -13.91
C LYS A 382 2.55 -22.76 -12.82
N LEU A 383 1.96 -23.91 -13.17
CA LEU A 383 1.06 -24.66 -12.28
C LEU A 383 1.77 -25.21 -11.03
N ASN A 384 3.07 -25.44 -11.13
CA ASN A 384 3.95 -25.92 -10.07
C ASN A 384 4.83 -24.80 -9.49
N ARG A 385 4.54 -23.51 -9.77
CA ARG A 385 5.27 -22.41 -9.16
C ARG A 385 4.93 -22.33 -7.67
N GLU A 386 5.93 -22.51 -6.82
CA GLU A 386 5.84 -22.29 -5.38
C GLU A 386 5.41 -20.86 -5.05
N LEU A 387 4.64 -20.72 -3.96
CA LEU A 387 4.20 -19.42 -3.45
C LEU A 387 5.38 -18.72 -2.75
N GLY A 388 5.50 -17.41 -2.91
CA GLY A 388 6.65 -16.65 -2.43
C GLY A 388 6.36 -15.78 -1.20
N TRP A 389 7.44 -15.35 -0.54
CA TRP A 389 7.43 -14.23 0.41
C TRP A 389 8.17 -13.06 -0.22
N ASN A 390 7.49 -11.93 -0.37
CA ASN A 390 8.09 -10.72 -0.94
C ASN A 390 8.03 -9.52 -0.01
N ILE A 391 7.43 -9.61 1.18
CA ILE A 391 7.42 -8.51 2.15
C ILE A 391 8.86 -8.17 2.58
N PRO A 392 9.28 -6.89 2.62
CA PRO A 392 8.50 -5.66 2.39
C PRO A 392 8.53 -5.13 0.94
N HIS A 393 9.17 -5.84 0.00
CA HIS A 393 9.15 -5.49 -1.43
C HIS A 393 7.73 -5.57 -2.00
N GLN A 394 7.37 -4.60 -2.83
CA GLN A 394 6.11 -4.53 -3.55
C GLN A 394 6.35 -4.73 -5.06
N PRO A 395 6.05 -5.92 -5.62
CA PRO A 395 6.12 -6.13 -7.06
C PRO A 395 4.90 -5.49 -7.74
N ARG A 396 5.09 -4.27 -8.23
CA ARG A 396 3.98 -3.39 -8.65
C ARG A 396 3.30 -3.89 -9.92
N LEU A 397 4.07 -4.46 -10.86
CA LEU A 397 3.51 -5.05 -12.08
C LEU A 397 2.69 -6.31 -11.76
N ASP A 398 3.22 -7.23 -10.96
CA ASP A 398 2.50 -8.44 -10.53
C ASP A 398 1.19 -8.11 -9.81
N TRP A 399 1.21 -7.12 -8.91
CA TRP A 399 0.01 -6.64 -8.23
C TRP A 399 -0.97 -5.96 -9.19
N GLN A 400 -0.50 -5.18 -10.16
CA GLN A 400 -1.41 -4.56 -11.12
C GLN A 400 -2.06 -5.57 -12.06
N MET A 401 -1.36 -6.64 -12.42
CA MET A 401 -1.97 -7.75 -13.18
C MET A 401 -3.15 -8.40 -12.44
N TRP A 402 -3.14 -8.41 -11.10
CA TRP A 402 -4.29 -8.88 -10.33
C TRP A 402 -5.50 -7.96 -10.50
N PHE A 403 -5.32 -6.64 -10.44
CA PHE A 403 -6.40 -5.68 -10.67
C PHE A 403 -6.91 -5.74 -12.12
N GLU A 404 -6.01 -5.87 -13.11
CA GLU A 404 -6.37 -6.01 -14.52
C GLU A 404 -7.28 -7.22 -14.76
N ALA A 405 -7.06 -8.31 -14.02
CA ALA A 405 -7.84 -9.54 -14.14
C ALA A 405 -9.23 -9.47 -13.47
N LEU A 406 -9.52 -8.45 -12.65
CA LEU A 406 -10.83 -8.30 -11.99
C LEU A 406 -11.93 -7.90 -12.98
N ASP A 407 -11.62 -7.04 -13.95
CA ASP A 407 -12.56 -6.63 -14.99
C ASP A 407 -12.11 -7.14 -16.36
N SER A 408 -12.69 -8.28 -16.75
CA SER A 408 -12.41 -8.88 -18.05
C SER A 408 -12.98 -8.14 -19.27
N THR A 409 -13.82 -7.12 -19.04
CA THR A 409 -14.50 -6.39 -20.11
C THR A 409 -13.78 -5.12 -20.51
N ARG A 410 -12.94 -4.59 -19.63
CA ARG A 410 -12.21 -3.34 -19.83
C ARG A 410 -10.72 -3.54 -19.64
N LYS A 411 -10.00 -3.50 -20.76
CA LYS A 411 -8.55 -3.47 -20.80
C LYS A 411 -8.04 -2.06 -20.47
N SER A 412 -7.01 -1.97 -19.63
CA SER A 412 -6.40 -0.70 -19.26
C SER A 412 -5.36 -0.24 -20.29
N ALA A 413 -5.12 1.07 -20.33
CA ALA A 413 -4.11 1.65 -21.22
C ALA A 413 -2.68 1.21 -20.87
N TRP A 414 -2.39 0.98 -19.58
CA TRP A 414 -1.08 0.51 -19.16
C TRP A 414 -0.82 -0.91 -19.63
N PHE A 415 -1.84 -1.78 -19.65
CA PHE A 415 -1.69 -3.15 -20.12
C PHE A 415 -1.41 -3.20 -21.63
N ASP A 416 -2.07 -2.36 -22.42
CA ASP A 416 -1.77 -2.23 -23.84
C ASP A 416 -0.33 -1.76 -24.09
N ASN A 417 0.10 -0.71 -23.38
CA ASN A 417 1.48 -0.25 -23.47
C ASN A 417 2.48 -1.33 -23.03
N PHE A 418 2.13 -2.14 -22.02
CA PHE A 418 2.95 -3.26 -21.58
C PHE A 418 3.13 -4.29 -22.71
N LEU A 419 2.06 -4.67 -23.43
CA LEU A 419 2.17 -5.56 -24.60
C LEU A 419 3.01 -4.95 -25.73
N VAL A 420 2.84 -3.66 -26.02
CA VAL A 420 3.66 -2.92 -27.00
C VAL A 420 5.13 -2.98 -26.62
N LYS A 421 5.46 -2.71 -25.35
CA LYS A 421 6.85 -2.70 -24.87
C LYS A 421 7.52 -4.07 -24.93
N LEU A 422 6.76 -5.15 -24.77
CA LEU A 422 7.27 -6.51 -24.99
C LEU A 422 7.53 -6.81 -26.48
N LEU A 423 6.67 -6.34 -27.39
CA LEU A 423 6.92 -6.43 -28.84
C LEU A 423 8.14 -5.59 -29.27
N GLU A 424 8.34 -4.42 -28.65
CA GLU A 424 9.54 -3.59 -28.85
C GLU A 424 10.82 -4.24 -28.30
N GLY A 425 10.70 -5.20 -27.38
CA GLY A 425 11.83 -5.78 -26.68
C GLY A 425 12.47 -4.82 -25.67
N SER A 426 11.69 -3.94 -25.02
CA SER A 426 12.20 -2.97 -24.05
C SER A 426 12.91 -3.68 -22.87
N PRO A 427 14.24 -3.50 -22.70
CA PRO A 427 14.97 -4.16 -21.62
C PRO A 427 14.46 -3.76 -20.23
N GLN A 428 14.07 -2.51 -20.05
CA GLN A 428 13.54 -2.00 -18.79
C GLN A 428 12.24 -2.70 -18.40
N VAL A 429 11.33 -2.93 -19.34
CA VAL A 429 10.06 -3.63 -19.09
C VAL A 429 10.28 -5.13 -18.92
N ILE A 430 11.14 -5.74 -19.75
CA ILE A 430 11.49 -7.15 -19.63
C ILE A 430 12.13 -7.45 -18.27
N SER A 431 12.93 -6.52 -17.71
CA SER A 431 13.54 -6.68 -16.39
C SER A 431 12.54 -6.80 -15.23
N LEU A 432 11.28 -6.40 -15.44
CA LEU A 432 10.20 -6.57 -14.45
C LEU A 432 9.69 -8.02 -14.40
N LEU A 433 9.96 -8.82 -15.44
CA LEU A 433 9.58 -10.22 -15.56
C LEU A 433 10.65 -11.16 -14.99
N ASP A 434 10.23 -12.39 -14.71
CA ASP A 434 11.09 -13.47 -14.20
C ASP A 434 11.79 -14.20 -15.35
N ASP A 435 11.05 -14.48 -16.43
CA ASP A 435 11.51 -15.23 -17.59
C ASP A 435 11.01 -14.59 -18.88
N ASN A 436 11.94 -14.36 -19.81
CA ASN A 436 11.66 -13.90 -21.17
C ASN A 436 11.94 -15.04 -22.15
N PRO A 437 10.89 -15.65 -22.75
CA PRO A 437 11.06 -16.74 -23.71
C PRO A 437 11.69 -16.29 -25.05
N PHE A 438 11.94 -15.00 -25.25
CA PHE A 438 12.47 -14.40 -26.46
C PHE A 438 13.72 -13.53 -26.15
N PRO A 439 14.85 -14.12 -25.69
CA PRO A 439 16.02 -13.37 -25.26
C PRO A 439 16.81 -12.72 -26.41
N ASP A 440 16.90 -13.40 -27.56
CA ASP A 440 17.73 -12.94 -28.69
C ASP A 440 17.00 -11.92 -29.59
N LYS A 441 15.69 -12.11 -29.77
CA LYS A 441 14.86 -11.28 -30.65
C LYS A 441 13.42 -11.24 -30.15
N SER A 442 12.85 -10.04 -30.04
CA SER A 442 11.47 -9.84 -29.60
C SER A 442 10.47 -10.60 -30.50
N PRO A 443 9.34 -11.06 -29.93
CA PRO A 443 8.36 -11.83 -30.68
C PRO A 443 7.67 -10.99 -31.75
N ARG A 444 7.25 -11.65 -32.85
CA ARG A 444 6.45 -10.99 -33.91
C ARG A 444 4.99 -10.81 -33.52
N TYR A 445 4.48 -11.71 -32.68
CA TYR A 445 3.10 -11.77 -32.25
C TYR A 445 3.03 -11.82 -30.74
N ILE A 446 2.07 -11.10 -30.17
CA ILE A 446 1.76 -11.18 -28.74
C ILE A 446 0.25 -11.34 -28.56
N ARG A 447 -0.16 -12.06 -27.52
CA ARG A 447 -1.56 -12.17 -27.10
C ARG A 447 -1.65 -12.30 -25.59
N ALA A 448 -2.85 -12.17 -25.04
CA ALA A 448 -3.11 -12.43 -23.64
C ALA A 448 -4.34 -13.34 -23.49
N ILE A 449 -4.21 -14.37 -22.67
CA ILE A 449 -5.28 -15.32 -22.35
C ILE A 449 -5.55 -15.21 -20.87
N VAL A 450 -6.82 -15.13 -20.48
CA VAL A 450 -7.20 -15.24 -19.07
C VAL A 450 -7.68 -16.67 -18.80
N TYR A 451 -7.15 -17.24 -17.73
CA TYR A 451 -7.58 -18.53 -17.18
C TYR A 451 -8.15 -18.30 -15.79
N ARG A 452 -9.11 -19.13 -15.37
CA ARG A 452 -9.48 -19.22 -13.97
C ARG A 452 -8.53 -20.18 -13.28
N TYR A 453 -7.92 -19.74 -12.19
CA TYR A 453 -7.04 -20.53 -11.36
C TYR A 453 -7.81 -21.02 -10.14
N SER A 454 -7.39 -22.18 -9.62
CA SER A 454 -7.75 -22.67 -8.30
C SER A 454 -6.57 -23.41 -7.69
N TYR A 455 -6.53 -23.51 -6.37
CA TYR A 455 -5.57 -24.37 -5.70
C TYR A 455 -5.87 -25.84 -6.01
N SER A 456 -4.81 -26.58 -6.31
CA SER A 456 -4.89 -28.05 -6.39
C SER A 456 -5.06 -28.66 -5.00
N SER A 457 -5.58 -29.89 -4.95
CA SER A 457 -5.69 -30.65 -3.70
C SER A 457 -4.32 -30.99 -3.10
N GLN A 458 -4.27 -31.23 -1.79
CA GLN A 458 -3.04 -31.61 -1.10
C GLN A 458 -2.44 -32.91 -1.67
N GLU A 459 -3.28 -33.89 -2.01
CA GLU A 459 -2.85 -35.14 -2.65
C GLU A 459 -2.13 -34.90 -3.99
N GLN A 460 -2.67 -34.00 -4.82
CA GLN A 460 -2.02 -33.66 -6.09
C GLN A 460 -0.67 -32.98 -5.85
N ARG A 461 -0.62 -32.03 -4.92
CA ARG A 461 0.62 -31.33 -4.56
C ARG A 461 1.69 -32.31 -4.07
N ASP A 462 1.32 -33.25 -3.20
CA ASP A 462 2.24 -34.25 -2.66
C ASP A 462 2.76 -35.22 -3.75
N ASN A 463 1.92 -35.54 -4.74
CA ASN A 463 2.27 -36.47 -5.82
C ASN A 463 3.11 -35.85 -6.94
N ASN A 464 2.85 -34.60 -7.35
CA ASN A 464 3.49 -34.01 -8.54
C ASN A 464 3.97 -32.55 -8.36
N GLY A 465 3.87 -31.98 -7.16
CA GLY A 465 4.31 -30.60 -6.86
C GLY A 465 3.41 -29.51 -7.46
N GLN A 466 2.25 -29.86 -8.01
CA GLN A 466 1.31 -28.89 -8.54
C GLN A 466 0.65 -28.13 -7.39
N ILE A 467 0.50 -26.80 -7.54
CA ILE A 467 -0.13 -25.92 -6.55
C ILE A 467 -1.38 -25.29 -7.14
N TRP A 468 -1.32 -24.97 -8.44
CA TRP A 468 -2.39 -24.31 -9.17
C TRP A 468 -2.98 -25.23 -10.24
N GLN A 469 -4.26 -25.09 -10.49
CA GLN A 469 -4.95 -25.67 -11.63
C GLN A 469 -5.52 -24.55 -12.51
N ARG A 470 -5.40 -24.70 -13.84
CA ARG A 470 -6.08 -23.82 -14.80
C ARG A 470 -7.42 -24.46 -15.19
N LEU A 471 -8.49 -23.71 -14.99
CA LEU A 471 -9.86 -24.04 -15.35
C LEU A 471 -10.33 -23.00 -16.35
N ASP A 472 -10.96 -23.45 -17.44
CA ASP A 472 -11.51 -22.58 -18.49
C ASP A 472 -10.49 -21.59 -19.08
N SER A 473 -10.76 -21.10 -20.29
CA SER A 473 -9.91 -20.04 -20.84
C SER A 473 -10.71 -19.19 -21.80
N ARG A 474 -10.35 -17.92 -21.88
CA ARG A 474 -10.85 -17.01 -22.90
C ARG A 474 -9.76 -16.04 -23.31
N VAL A 475 -9.88 -15.56 -24.54
CA VAL A 475 -9.00 -14.52 -25.06
C VAL A 475 -9.27 -13.22 -24.29
N TYR A 476 -8.22 -12.65 -23.69
CA TYR A 476 -8.27 -11.35 -23.03
C TYR A 476 -7.82 -10.24 -23.99
N SER A 477 -6.67 -10.44 -24.64
CA SER A 477 -6.19 -9.59 -25.74
C SER A 477 -5.93 -10.46 -26.96
N PRO A 478 -6.54 -10.15 -28.13
CA PRO A 478 -6.34 -10.92 -29.35
C PRO A 478 -4.88 -10.83 -29.82
N THR A 479 -4.51 -11.65 -30.80
CA THR A 479 -3.18 -11.59 -31.41
C THR A 479 -2.92 -10.20 -32.00
N MET A 480 -1.83 -9.58 -31.53
CA MET A 480 -1.32 -8.30 -31.96
C MET A 480 0.06 -8.46 -32.61
N THR A 481 0.33 -7.64 -33.62
CA THR A 481 1.65 -7.44 -34.22
C THR A 481 2.13 -6.03 -33.90
N PHE A 482 3.43 -5.77 -34.07
CA PHE A 482 4.00 -4.46 -33.79
C PHE A 482 3.30 -3.30 -34.52
N GLU A 483 2.99 -3.47 -35.81
CA GLU A 483 2.30 -2.44 -36.61
C GLU A 483 0.88 -2.16 -36.13
N LYS A 484 0.15 -3.21 -35.73
CA LYS A 484 -1.23 -3.10 -35.25
C LYS A 484 -1.32 -2.60 -33.80
N ALA A 485 -0.26 -2.73 -33.02
CA ALA A 485 -0.23 -2.28 -31.63
C ALA A 485 0.04 -0.76 -31.50
N ARG A 486 0.51 -0.11 -32.58
CA ARG A 486 0.74 1.36 -32.64
C ARG A 486 -0.44 2.16 -33.18
N SER A 487 -1.37 1.52 -33.89
CA SER A 487 -2.61 2.11 -34.41
C SER A 487 -3.70 2.12 -33.37
#